data_AF-A0A7J3ABR4-F1
#
_entry.id   AF-A0A7J3ABR4-F1
#
_cell.length_a   1.000
_cell.length_b   1.000
_cell.length_c   1.000
_cell.angle_alpha   90.00
_cell.angle_beta   90.00
_cell.angle_gamma   90.00
#
_symmetry.space_group_name_H-M   'P 1'
#
loop_
_entity.id
_entity.type
_entity.pdbx_description
1 polymer ?
#
loop_
_entity_poly.entity_id
_entity_poly.type
_entity_poly.pdbx_seq_one_letter_code
_entity_poly.pdbx_strand_id
1 'polypeptide(L)'
;MHLEEMKKEIEALVIEKGFYNKPEDIPKKLLFAFIELGEASDAWKKGETEEKIAEELMDTIFYILDASRLACPTINMDEMFKKKLAKNRNRPYQYGEGHRKFVKG
;
A
#
# COMPACT_ATOMS: atom_id res chain seq x y z
N MET A 1 14.61 -7.12 0.04
CA MET A 1 14.34 -6.40 1.29
C MET A 1 13.01 -6.86 1.86
N HIS A 2 12.91 -6.87 3.19
CA HIS A 2 11.67 -7.06 3.94
C HIS A 2 10.89 -5.74 4.10
N LEU A 3 9.59 -5.79 4.39
CA LEU A 3 8.76 -4.58 4.51
C LEU A 3 9.26 -3.67 5.65
N GLU A 4 9.76 -4.25 6.75
CA GLU A 4 10.36 -3.46 7.83
C GLU A 4 11.71 -2.84 7.44
N GLU A 5 12.48 -3.49 6.58
CA GLU A 5 13.72 -2.90 6.05
C GLU A 5 13.39 -1.74 5.10
N MET A 6 12.39 -1.92 4.24
CA MET A 6 11.90 -0.86 3.35
C MET A 6 11.44 0.37 4.13
N LYS A 7 10.70 0.20 5.24
CA LYS A 7 10.29 1.33 6.11
C LYS A 7 11.49 2.15 6.62
N LYS A 8 12.61 1.50 6.95
CA LYS A 8 13.82 2.17 7.45
C LYS A 8 14.54 2.92 6.34
N GLU A 9 14.67 2.33 5.15
CA GLU A 9 15.26 3.02 3.99
C GLU A 9 14.41 4.22 3.57
N ILE A 10 13.08 4.08 3.58
CA ILE A 10 12.15 5.18 3.31
C ILE A 10 12.29 6.30 4.35
N GLU A 11 12.42 5.96 5.64
CA GLU A 11 12.65 6.94 6.70
C GLU A 11 13.96 7.71 6.48
N ALA A 12 15.04 7.01 6.18
CA ALA A 12 16.33 7.63 5.88
C ALA A 12 16.22 8.60 4.70
N LEU A 13 15.56 8.18 3.61
CA LEU A 13 15.31 9.02 2.44
C LEU A 13 14.48 10.26 2.78
N VAL A 14 13.37 10.10 3.50
CA VAL A 14 12.49 11.21 3.90
C VAL A 14 13.24 12.25 4.73
N ILE A 15 14.09 11.79 5.66
CA ILE A 15 14.92 12.67 6.49
C ILE A 15 15.97 13.38 5.63
N GLU A 16 16.68 12.64 4.78
CA GLU A 16 17.71 13.20 3.89
C GLU A 16 17.17 14.28 2.96
N LYS A 17 15.98 14.05 2.39
CA LYS A 17 15.34 14.97 1.44
C LYS A 17 14.53 16.09 2.10
N GLY A 18 14.37 16.06 3.43
CA GLY A 18 13.56 17.04 4.16
C GLY A 18 12.05 16.96 3.83
N PHE A 19 11.57 15.76 3.49
CA PHE A 19 10.15 15.54 3.21
C PHE A 19 9.30 15.54 4.48
N TYR A 20 7.99 15.66 4.30
CA TYR A 20 6.98 15.57 5.36
C TYR A 20 7.23 14.34 6.25
N ASN A 21 7.39 14.52 7.55
CA ASN A 21 7.85 13.45 8.46
C ASN A 21 7.22 13.49 9.85
N LYS A 22 6.04 14.11 10.00
CA LYS A 22 5.38 14.22 11.30
C LYS A 22 4.03 13.49 11.32
N PRO A 23 3.50 13.12 12.50
CA PRO A 23 2.19 12.46 12.59
C PRO A 23 1.06 13.21 11.87
N GLU A 24 1.07 14.54 11.89
CA GLU A 24 0.10 15.37 11.15
C GLU A 24 0.18 15.22 9.62
N ASP A 25 1.25 14.65 9.09
CA ASP A 25 1.41 14.39 7.66
C ASP A 25 0.83 13.04 7.20
N ILE A 26 0.39 12.18 8.13
CA ILE A 26 -0.18 10.86 7.80
C ILE A 26 -1.32 10.97 6.77
N PRO A 27 -2.32 11.86 6.91
CA PRO A 27 -3.39 11.98 5.92
C PRO A 27 -2.87 12.35 4.53
N LYS A 28 -1.83 13.19 4.47
CA LYS A 28 -1.18 13.61 3.22
C LYS A 28 -0.51 12.43 2.53
N LYS A 29 0.23 11.59 3.28
CA LYS A 29 0.89 10.41 2.73
C LYS A 29 -0.10 9.36 2.22
N LEU A 30 -1.21 9.16 2.94
CA LEU A 30 -2.31 8.31 2.47
C LEU A 30 -2.96 8.84 1.18
N LEU A 31 -3.11 10.16 1.07
CA LEU A 31 -3.59 10.80 -0.16
C LEU A 31 -2.61 10.61 -1.32
N PHE A 32 -1.31 10.74 -1.09
CA PHE A 32 -0.30 10.46 -2.13
C PHE A 32 -0.39 9.02 -2.62
N ALA A 33 -0.45 8.03 -1.72
CA ALA A 33 -0.67 6.63 -2.13
C ALA A 33 -1.92 6.43 -3.01
N PHE A 34 -2.99 7.18 -2.74
CA PHE A 34 -4.20 7.14 -3.58
C PHE A 34 -3.99 7.77 -4.96
N ILE A 35 -3.22 8.86 -5.04
CA ILE A 35 -2.86 9.52 -6.29
C ILE A 35 -2.02 8.57 -7.15
N GLU A 36 -0.97 7.96 -6.60
CA GLU A 36 -0.09 7.02 -7.35
C GLU A 36 -0.86 5.80 -7.85
N LEU A 37 -1.85 5.32 -7.09
CA LEU A 37 -2.72 4.25 -7.57
C LEU A 37 -3.56 4.70 -8.78
N GLY A 38 -3.94 5.97 -8.81
CA GLY A 38 -4.57 6.61 -9.97
C GLY A 38 -3.63 6.68 -11.17
N GLU A 39 -2.35 7.00 -10.95
CA GLU A 39 -1.33 7.02 -12.01
C GLU A 39 -1.08 5.64 -12.59
N ALA A 40 -1.02 4.59 -11.75
CA ALA A 40 -0.93 3.20 -12.21
C ALA A 40 -2.12 2.80 -13.10
N SER A 41 -3.34 3.22 -12.73
CA SER A 41 -4.55 2.98 -13.51
C SER A 41 -4.52 3.72 -14.85
N ASP A 42 -4.05 4.98 -14.86
CA ASP A 42 -3.93 5.79 -16.06
C ASP A 42 -2.85 5.26 -17.01
N ALA A 43 -1.69 4.84 -16.50
CA ALA A 43 -0.63 4.20 -17.26
C ALA A 43 -1.13 2.92 -17.97
N TRP A 44 -1.85 2.06 -17.24
CA TRP A 44 -2.46 0.86 -17.85
C TRP A 44 -3.48 1.23 -18.93
N LYS A 45 -4.36 2.20 -18.67
CA LYS A 45 -5.37 2.66 -19.63
C LYS A 45 -4.75 3.23 -20.91
N LYS A 46 -3.59 3.87 -20.81
CA LYS A 46 -2.84 4.43 -21.94
C LYS A 46 -2.04 3.39 -22.73
N GLY A 47 -1.94 2.15 -22.23
CA GLY A 47 -1.14 1.10 -22.85
C GLY A 47 0.37 1.31 -22.68
N GLU A 48 0.77 1.94 -21.57
CA GLU A 48 2.18 2.08 -21.20
C GLU A 48 2.83 0.71 -20.93
N THR A 49 4.16 0.70 -20.83
CA THR A 49 4.92 -0.54 -20.59
C THR A 49 4.64 -1.13 -19.21
N GLU A 50 4.85 -2.45 -19.06
CA GLU A 50 4.77 -3.13 -17.77
C GLU A 50 5.71 -2.50 -16.72
N GLU A 51 6.89 -2.05 -17.16
CA GLU A 51 7.85 -1.38 -16.29
C GLU A 51 7.29 -0.07 -15.74
N LYS A 52 6.63 0.75 -16.58
CA LYS A 52 6.01 1.99 -16.12
C LYS A 52 4.85 1.73 -15.17
N ILE A 53 3.99 0.77 -15.48
CA ILE A 53 2.90 0.37 -14.58
C ILE A 53 3.45 -0.13 -13.24
N ALA A 54 4.54 -0.91 -13.27
CA ALA A 54 5.19 -1.41 -12.06
C ALA A 54 5.79 -0.29 -11.22
N GLU A 55 6.37 0.75 -11.85
CA GLU A 55 6.88 1.94 -11.18
C GLU A 55 5.76 2.64 -10.37
N GLU A 56 4.61 2.92 -10.99
CA GLU A 56 3.48 3.59 -10.31
C GLU A 56 2.87 2.75 -9.17
N LEU A 57 2.83 1.43 -9.37
CA LEU A 57 2.43 0.50 -8.30
C LEU A 57 3.43 0.51 -7.15
N MET A 58 4.73 0.65 -7.45
CA MET A 58 5.76 0.78 -6.43
C MET A 58 5.68 2.13 -5.70
N ASP A 59 5.36 3.22 -6.38
CA ASP A 59 5.14 4.53 -5.76
C ASP A 59 3.98 4.49 -4.77
N THR A 60 2.89 3.79 -5.15
CA THR A 60 1.79 3.48 -4.24
C THR A 60 2.27 2.75 -2.99
N ILE A 61 3.09 1.70 -3.15
CA ILE A 61 3.64 0.91 -2.03
C ILE A 61 4.58 1.77 -1.17
N PHE A 62 5.39 2.64 -1.77
CA PHE A 62 6.28 3.57 -1.07
C PHE A 62 5.49 4.45 -0.09
N TYR A 63 4.43 5.11 -0.57
CA TYR A 63 3.62 5.95 0.30
C TYR A 63 2.80 5.16 1.32
N ILE A 64 2.37 3.94 1.02
CA ILE A 64 1.74 3.05 2.02
C ILE A 64 2.72 2.74 3.14
N LEU A 65 3.96 2.35 2.81
CA LEU A 65 4.97 2.03 3.82
C LEU A 65 5.41 3.26 4.61
N ASP A 66 5.57 4.41 3.95
CA ASP A 66 5.89 5.69 4.56
C ASP A 66 4.77 6.18 5.51
N ALA A 67 3.51 6.02 5.11
CA ALA A 67 2.38 6.28 6.01
C ALA A 67 2.38 5.29 7.19
N SER A 68 2.67 4.01 6.92
CA SER A 68 2.63 2.95 7.93
C SER A 68 3.65 3.12 9.05
N ARG A 69 4.87 3.62 8.74
CA ARG A 69 5.89 3.88 9.78
C ARG A 69 5.45 4.98 10.74
N LEU A 70 4.69 5.96 10.29
CA LEU A 70 4.16 7.04 11.14
C LEU A 70 2.87 6.61 11.87
N ALA A 71 1.94 5.96 11.18
CA ALA A 71 0.64 5.59 11.72
C ALA A 71 0.67 4.34 12.60
N CYS A 72 1.62 3.43 12.36
CA CYS A 72 1.72 2.13 13.00
C CYS A 72 3.18 1.80 13.39
N PRO A 73 3.87 2.65 14.17
CA PRO A 73 5.30 2.52 14.43
C PRO A 73 5.68 1.23 15.16
N THR A 74 4.76 0.66 15.93
CA THR A 74 4.99 -0.57 16.71
C THR A 74 4.56 -1.85 15.98
N ILE A 75 4.00 -1.74 14.77
CA ILE A 75 3.53 -2.87 13.99
C ILE A 75 4.59 -3.28 12.97
N ASN A 76 5.02 -4.54 13.05
CA ASN A 76 5.86 -5.17 12.05
C ASN A 76 5.01 -5.58 10.82
N MET A 77 5.31 -4.98 9.68
CA MET A 77 4.57 -5.14 8.43
C MET A 77 4.84 -6.47 7.74
N ASP A 78 6.03 -7.08 7.90
CA ASP A 78 6.28 -8.44 7.42
C ASP A 78 5.35 -9.44 8.11
N GLU A 79 5.22 -9.35 9.43
CA GLU A 79 4.31 -10.19 10.21
C GLU A 79 2.84 -9.87 9.92
N MET A 80 2.49 -8.58 9.75
CA MET A 80 1.15 -8.17 9.34
C MET A 80 0.78 -8.77 7.97
N PHE A 81 1.70 -8.72 7.00
CA PHE A 81 1.50 -9.28 5.68
C PHE A 81 1.29 -10.80 5.76
N LYS A 82 2.17 -11.53 6.47
CA LYS A 82 2.03 -12.99 6.69
C LYS A 82 0.68 -13.33 7.31
N LYS A 83 0.28 -12.62 8.36
CA LYS A 83 -1.03 -12.80 9.03
C LYS A 83 -2.19 -12.55 8.09
N LYS A 84 -2.13 -11.47 7.30
CA LYS A 84 -3.16 -11.12 6.32
C LYS A 84 -3.25 -12.14 5.19
N LEU A 85 -2.12 -12.63 4.69
CA LEU A 85 -2.04 -13.67 3.67
C LEU A 85 -2.64 -14.98 4.16
N ALA A 86 -2.28 -15.44 5.36
CA ALA A 86 -2.88 -16.62 5.98
C ALA A 86 -4.40 -16.46 6.17
N LYS A 87 -4.86 -15.30 6.66
CA LYS A 87 -6.29 -14.99 6.78
C LYS A 87 -7.00 -15.04 5.43
N ASN A 88 -6.37 -14.56 4.36
CA ASN A 88 -6.96 -14.54 3.02
C ASN A 88 -7.01 -15.94 2.38
N ARG A 89 -5.99 -16.79 2.56
CA ARG A 89 -5.98 -18.19 2.10
C ARG A 89 -7.11 -19.02 2.71
N ASN A 90 -7.49 -18.70 3.95
CA ASN A 90 -8.56 -19.39 4.66
C ASN A 90 -9.96 -18.80 4.37
N ARG A 91 -10.11 -17.82 3.47
CA ARG A 91 -11.43 -17.24 3.16
C ARG A 91 -12.23 -18.21 2.30
N PRO A 92 -13.47 -18.54 2.69
CA PRO A 92 -14.34 -19.42 1.89
C PRO A 92 -14.94 -18.73 0.66
N TYR A 93 -14.87 -17.41 0.58
CA TYR A 93 -15.49 -16.61 -0.49
C TYR A 93 -14.59 -15.44 -0.91
N GLN A 94 -14.71 -15.05 -2.18
CA GLN A 94 -14.11 -13.80 -2.65
C GLN A 94 -14.73 -12.61 -1.90
N TYR A 95 -13.91 -11.61 -1.60
CA TYR A 95 -14.37 -10.37 -0.98
C TYR A 95 -15.39 -9.69 -1.89
N GLY A 96 -16.58 -9.37 -1.36
CA GLY A 96 -17.70 -8.84 -2.15
C GLY A 96 -18.68 -9.90 -2.70
N GLU A 97 -18.36 -11.20 -2.62
CA GLU A 97 -19.27 -12.26 -3.09
C GLU A 97 -20.07 -12.95 -1.99
N GLY A 98 -19.61 -12.90 -0.74
CA GLY A 98 -20.27 -13.54 0.40
C GLY A 98 -21.71 -13.07 0.64
N HIS A 99 -22.07 -11.87 0.19
CA HIS A 99 -23.43 -11.31 0.28
C HIS A 99 -24.35 -11.69 -0.89
N ARG A 100 -23.84 -12.27 -2.00
CA ARG A 100 -24.66 -12.61 -3.17
C ARG A 100 -25.49 -13.89 -3.00
N LYS A 101 -25.27 -14.69 -1.95
CA LYS A 101 -25.96 -15.98 -1.76
C LYS A 101 -27.38 -15.88 -1.15
N PHE A 102 -27.93 -14.69 -0.92
CA PHE A 102 -29.26 -14.52 -0.31
C PHE A 102 -30.23 -13.64 -1.11
N VAL A 103 -30.12 -13.61 -2.44
CA VAL A 103 -31.23 -13.17 -3.30
C VAL A 103 -31.68 -14.36 -4.14
N LYS A 104 -32.42 -15.28 -3.50
CA LYS A 104 -33.41 -16.13 -4.18
C LYS A 104 -34.77 -15.59 -3.77
N GLY A 105 -35.51 -15.05 -4.73
CA GLY A 105 -36.82 -14.44 -4.55
C GLY A 105 -36.98 -13.30 -5.53
#